data_AF-A0A7Y6ZN68-F1
#
_entry.id   AF-A0A7Y6ZN68-F1
#
_cell.length_a   1.000
_cell.length_b   1.000
_cell.length_c   1.000
_cell.angle_alpha   90.00
_cell.angle_beta   90.00
_cell.angle_gamma   90.00
#
_symmetry.space_group_name_H-M   'P 1'
#
loop_
_entity.id
_entity.type
_entity.pdbx_description
1 polymer ?
#
loop_
_entity_poly.entity_id
_entity_poly.type
_entity_poly.pdbx_seq_one_letter_code
_entity_poly.pdbx_strand_id
1 'polypeptide(L)'
;MKKRVYQIDLFRFFAAFFVVVFHYTFAAFNAKEKTLFIDYQEFEFFSKYGYLGVDLFFMISGFVILKIINSVFILKFSSYFIAGMLLYRIYTEGIKAKYIIGVLFCLALSLYYAINRITYLESYYSSNFSYIIISGIVFTFYLLMYLVSVNKLNFLNKEFFLKLGILTYSLYLVHQVVGIIMLNSLKDYMDKNLLLLLIITLMFLVSYLVNLLVEKPLSKKMKLKLDIIIKNKL
;
A
#
# COMPACT_ATOMS: atom_id res chain seq x y z
N MET A 1 -24.32 -7.61 -11.44
CA MET A 1 -22.87 -7.34 -11.37
C MET A 1 -22.65 -5.99 -10.69
N LYS A 2 -22.04 -5.93 -9.50
CA LYS A 2 -21.73 -4.65 -8.86
C LYS A 2 -20.61 -3.94 -9.63
N LYS A 3 -20.75 -2.63 -9.85
CA LYS A 3 -19.74 -1.77 -10.52
C LYS A 3 -18.43 -1.83 -9.74
N ARG A 4 -17.32 -1.90 -10.47
CA ARG A 4 -15.97 -1.80 -9.90
C ARG A 4 -15.72 -0.38 -9.37
N VAL A 5 -14.90 -0.26 -8.33
CA VAL A 5 -14.62 1.00 -7.62
C VAL A 5 -13.17 1.40 -7.92
N TYR A 6 -12.96 2.20 -8.98
CA TYR A 6 -11.61 2.53 -9.49
C TYR A 6 -10.81 3.47 -8.57
N GLN A 7 -11.47 4.19 -7.65
CA GLN A 7 -10.81 5.01 -6.64
C GLN A 7 -9.90 4.19 -5.73
N ILE A 8 -10.26 2.94 -5.51
CA ILE A 8 -9.46 2.03 -4.70
C ILE A 8 -8.12 1.78 -5.38
N ASP A 9 -8.13 1.52 -6.68
CA ASP A 9 -6.91 1.28 -7.45
C ASP A 9 -5.98 2.51 -7.43
N LEU A 10 -6.54 3.72 -7.44
CA LEU A 10 -5.79 4.96 -7.23
C LEU A 10 -5.13 5.03 -5.85
N PHE A 11 -5.89 4.77 -4.78
CA PHE A 11 -5.34 4.81 -3.42
C PHE A 11 -4.28 3.74 -3.18
N ARG A 12 -4.40 2.58 -3.83
CA ARG A 12 -3.34 1.55 -3.83
C ARG A 12 -2.07 2.04 -4.51
N PHE A 13 -2.21 2.74 -5.64
CA PHE A 13 -1.06 3.31 -6.33
C PHE A 13 -0.31 4.29 -5.43
N PHE A 14 -1.01 5.21 -4.76
CA PHE A 14 -0.39 6.14 -3.82
C PHE A 14 0.23 5.42 -2.61
N ALA A 15 -0.44 4.39 -2.07
CA ALA A 15 0.12 3.57 -1.01
C ALA A 15 1.47 2.95 -1.41
N ALA A 16 1.54 2.33 -2.58
CA ALA A 16 2.76 1.72 -3.10
C ALA A 16 3.84 2.78 -3.42
N PHE A 17 3.44 3.91 -4.01
CA PHE A 17 4.35 5.01 -4.32
C PHE A 17 5.02 5.57 -3.05
N PHE A 18 4.25 5.83 -1.99
CA PHE A 18 4.83 6.32 -0.74
C PHE A 18 5.74 5.29 -0.06
N VAL A 19 5.47 4.00 -0.19
CA VAL A 19 6.37 2.94 0.29
C VAL A 19 7.68 2.94 -0.50
N VAL A 20 7.64 3.12 -1.82
CA VAL A 20 8.85 3.22 -2.66
C VAL A 20 9.69 4.43 -2.28
N VAL A 21 9.05 5.61 -2.14
CA VAL A 21 9.73 6.83 -1.70
C VAL A 21 10.33 6.63 -0.30
N PHE A 22 9.59 6.05 0.63
CA PHE A 22 10.09 5.70 1.96
C PHE A 22 11.35 4.84 1.89
N HIS A 23 11.35 3.78 1.07
CA HIS A 23 12.50 2.90 0.95
C HIS A 23 13.73 3.61 0.39
N TYR A 24 13.56 4.42 -0.66
CA TYR A 24 14.68 5.02 -1.38
C TYR A 24 15.18 6.35 -0.86
N THR A 25 14.38 7.11 -0.09
CA THR A 25 14.80 8.43 0.40
C THR A 25 14.94 8.47 1.93
N PHE A 26 14.52 7.42 2.65
CA PHE A 26 14.59 7.37 4.11
C PHE A 26 15.16 6.04 4.62
N ALA A 27 14.48 4.93 4.34
CA ALA A 27 14.80 3.65 4.98
C ALA A 27 16.20 3.13 4.62
N ALA A 28 16.62 3.29 3.37
CA ALA A 28 17.92 2.79 2.92
C ALA A 28 19.14 3.50 3.57
N PHE A 29 18.94 4.67 4.18
CA PHE A 29 20.01 5.48 4.78
C PHE A 29 19.93 5.56 6.30
N ASN A 30 18.71 5.53 6.84
CA ASN A 30 18.47 5.72 8.27
C ASN A 30 18.31 4.41 9.04
N ALA A 31 18.13 3.26 8.37
CA ALA A 31 18.11 1.96 9.05
C ALA A 31 19.44 1.69 9.80
N LYS A 32 19.36 1.01 10.95
CA LYS A 32 20.53 0.59 11.76
C LYS A 32 21.65 -0.02 10.92
N GLU A 33 21.30 -0.84 9.94
CA GLU A 33 22.22 -1.31 8.92
C GLU A 33 22.14 -0.36 7.72
N LYS A 34 22.95 0.71 7.75
CA LYS A 34 22.97 1.69 6.66
C LYS A 34 23.38 0.99 5.38
N THR A 35 22.43 0.83 4.46
CA THR A 35 22.70 0.18 3.16
C THR A 35 23.31 1.13 2.14
N LEU A 36 23.24 2.45 2.38
CA LEU A 36 23.71 3.51 1.49
C LEU A 36 24.19 4.75 2.29
N PHE A 37 25.08 5.55 1.70
CA PHE A 37 25.63 6.80 2.27
C PHE A 37 25.20 8.08 1.52
N ILE A 38 24.19 8.00 0.65
CA ILE A 38 23.65 9.18 -0.05
C ILE A 38 22.53 9.80 0.78
N ASP A 39 22.75 10.96 1.36
CA ASP A 39 21.75 11.59 2.22
C ASP A 39 20.70 12.41 1.42
N TYR A 40 19.42 12.19 1.76
CA TYR A 40 18.23 12.93 1.32
C TYR A 40 17.48 13.58 2.49
N GLN A 41 18.22 14.09 3.49
CA GLN A 41 17.69 14.83 4.64
C GLN A 41 16.58 15.83 4.29
N GLU A 42 16.68 16.51 3.15
CA GLU A 42 15.68 17.46 2.66
C GLU A 42 14.26 16.87 2.53
N PHE A 43 14.15 15.57 2.26
CA PHE A 43 12.88 14.86 2.10
C PHE A 43 12.48 14.06 3.35
N GLU A 44 13.36 13.95 4.36
CA GLU A 44 13.16 13.11 5.54
C GLU A 44 11.81 13.40 6.23
N PHE A 45 11.49 14.68 6.42
CA PHE A 45 10.29 15.12 7.12
C PHE A 45 9.02 14.47 6.57
N PHE A 46 8.95 14.30 5.25
CA PHE A 46 7.81 13.70 4.57
C PHE A 46 7.99 12.19 4.38
N SER A 47 9.13 11.79 3.82
CA SER A 47 9.36 10.43 3.33
C SER A 47 9.34 9.40 4.44
N LYS A 48 9.75 9.76 5.66
CA LYS A 48 9.76 8.84 6.80
C LYS A 48 8.39 8.28 7.14
N TYR A 49 7.30 8.96 6.78
CA TYR A 49 5.94 8.49 7.02
C TYR A 49 5.40 7.55 5.93
N GLY A 50 6.15 7.35 4.83
CA GLY A 50 5.67 6.55 3.70
C GLY A 50 5.47 5.06 4.00
N TYR A 51 6.07 4.52 5.08
CA TYR A 51 5.77 3.15 5.55
C TYR A 51 4.29 2.93 5.90
N LEU A 52 3.55 4.00 6.25
CA LEU A 52 2.10 3.94 6.50
C LEU A 52 1.32 3.56 5.24
N GLY A 53 1.90 3.65 4.04
CA GLY A 53 1.32 3.10 2.82
C GLY A 53 1.01 1.59 2.94
N VAL A 54 1.78 0.84 3.73
CA VAL A 54 1.49 -0.58 4.02
C VAL A 54 0.17 -0.72 4.79
N ASP A 55 -0.07 0.14 5.78
CA ASP A 55 -1.30 0.15 6.57
C ASP A 55 -2.53 0.42 5.67
N LEU A 56 -2.42 1.42 4.78
CA LEU A 56 -3.45 1.72 3.77
C LEU A 56 -3.69 0.53 2.82
N PHE A 57 -2.62 -0.15 2.40
CA PHE A 57 -2.72 -1.32 1.54
C PHE A 57 -3.50 -2.48 2.21
N PHE A 58 -3.28 -2.74 3.51
CA PHE A 58 -4.04 -3.74 4.26
C PHE A 58 -5.51 -3.36 4.38
N MET A 59 -5.82 -2.09 4.64
CA MET A 59 -7.20 -1.62 4.70
C MET A 59 -7.92 -1.77 3.36
N ILE A 60 -7.26 -1.41 2.26
CA ILE A 60 -7.81 -1.59 0.91
C ILE A 60 -7.99 -3.08 0.60
N SER A 61 -7.04 -3.92 0.99
CA SER A 61 -7.13 -5.37 0.81
C SER A 61 -8.37 -5.93 1.50
N GLY A 62 -8.66 -5.52 2.74
CA GLY A 62 -9.89 -5.90 3.43
C GLY A 62 -11.17 -5.43 2.72
N PHE A 63 -11.12 -4.24 2.12
CA PHE A 63 -12.25 -3.70 1.33
C PHE A 63 -12.53 -4.52 0.07
N VAL A 64 -11.49 -5.01 -0.61
CA VAL A 64 -11.62 -5.71 -1.91
C VAL A 64 -11.74 -7.24 -1.75
N ILE A 65 -11.03 -7.84 -0.80
CA ILE A 65 -10.82 -9.30 -0.66
C ILE A 65 -11.98 -10.01 0.04
N LEU A 66 -13.04 -9.31 0.47
CA LEU A 66 -14.21 -9.91 1.13
C LEU A 66 -14.89 -11.07 0.38
N LYS A 67 -14.50 -11.35 -0.87
CA LYS A 67 -14.95 -12.50 -1.66
C LYS A 67 -14.10 -13.79 -1.47
N ILE A 68 -12.93 -13.72 -0.82
CA ILE A 68 -12.00 -14.85 -0.64
C ILE A 68 -11.48 -14.81 0.81
N ILE A 69 -12.21 -15.43 1.74
CA ILE A 69 -11.77 -15.52 3.14
C ILE A 69 -11.13 -16.90 3.34
N ASN A 70 -9.85 -16.93 3.71
CA ASN A 70 -9.39 -17.39 5.03
C ASN A 70 -7.85 -17.53 5.07
N SER A 71 -7.09 -16.52 4.67
CA SER A 71 -5.62 -16.62 4.74
C SER A 71 -4.97 -15.26 4.98
N VAL A 72 -3.96 -15.31 5.85
CA VAL A 72 -3.04 -14.23 6.24
C VAL A 72 -3.53 -13.38 7.41
N PHE A 73 -3.57 -14.01 8.59
CA PHE A 73 -3.50 -13.31 9.87
C PHE A 73 -2.11 -12.68 10.02
N ILE A 74 -1.96 -11.41 9.64
CA ILE A 74 -0.94 -10.56 10.24
C ILE A 74 -1.63 -9.81 11.37
N LEU A 75 -1.52 -10.35 12.60
CA LEU A 75 -2.23 -9.83 13.79
C LEU A 75 -2.06 -8.31 13.96
N LYS A 76 -0.88 -7.78 13.60
CA LYS A 76 -0.54 -6.35 13.69
C LYS A 76 -1.30 -5.43 12.71
N PHE A 77 -1.78 -5.94 11.57
CA PHE A 77 -2.53 -5.14 10.58
C PHE A 77 -4.02 -5.54 10.48
N SER A 78 -4.46 -6.44 11.37
CA SER A 78 -5.82 -6.97 11.37
C SER A 78 -6.87 -5.87 11.51
N SER A 79 -6.62 -4.83 12.31
CA SER A 79 -7.53 -3.70 12.51
C SER A 79 -7.83 -2.95 11.20
N TYR A 80 -6.80 -2.66 10.40
CA TYR A 80 -6.94 -2.03 9.08
C TYR A 80 -7.73 -2.91 8.13
N PHE A 81 -7.38 -4.20 8.06
CA PHE A 81 -8.05 -5.16 7.20
C PHE A 81 -9.54 -5.31 7.55
N ILE A 82 -9.87 -5.48 8.82
CA ILE A 82 -11.26 -5.58 9.30
C ILE A 82 -12.02 -4.27 9.06
N ALA A 83 -11.39 -3.11 9.28
CA ALA A 83 -11.99 -1.82 8.93
C ALA A 83 -12.37 -1.74 7.45
N GLY A 84 -11.47 -2.17 6.56
CA GLY A 84 -11.75 -2.29 5.13
C GLY A 84 -12.98 -3.14 4.82
N MET A 85 -13.10 -4.29 5.49
CA MET A 85 -14.26 -5.18 5.35
C MET A 85 -15.56 -4.50 5.77
N LEU A 86 -15.57 -3.84 6.92
CA LEU A 86 -16.74 -3.13 7.44
C LEU A 86 -17.13 -1.94 6.54
N LEU A 87 -16.14 -1.22 6.03
CA LEU A 87 -16.33 -0.13 5.08
C LEU A 87 -16.93 -0.63 3.76
N TYR A 88 -16.55 -1.81 3.29
CA TYR A 88 -17.22 -2.43 2.14
C TYR A 88 -18.65 -2.88 2.45
N ARG A 89 -18.93 -3.31 3.69
CA ARG A 89 -20.32 -3.58 4.13
C ARG A 89 -21.16 -2.31 4.11
N ILE A 90 -20.60 -1.16 4.53
CA ILE A 90 -21.27 0.14 4.37
C ILE A 90 -21.51 0.46 2.90
N TYR A 91 -20.52 0.23 2.03
CA TYR A 91 -20.66 0.43 0.58
C TYR A 91 -21.77 -0.42 -0.04
N THR A 92 -21.95 -1.65 0.45
CA THR A 92 -22.83 -2.63 -0.18
C THR A 92 -24.23 -2.71 0.42
N GLU A 93 -24.36 -2.40 1.72
CA GLU A 93 -25.61 -2.55 2.49
C GLU A 93 -26.08 -1.24 3.13
N GLY A 94 -25.37 -0.13 2.93
CA GLY A 94 -25.64 1.15 3.56
C GLY A 94 -25.13 1.25 5.00
N ILE A 95 -25.31 2.42 5.61
CA ILE A 95 -24.84 2.73 6.97
C ILE A 95 -25.72 1.99 7.99
N LYS A 96 -25.09 1.19 8.85
CA LYS A 96 -25.71 0.55 10.01
C LYS A 96 -24.85 0.80 11.24
N ALA A 97 -25.46 0.97 12.41
CA ALA A 97 -24.75 1.28 13.66
C ALA A 97 -23.60 0.30 13.94
N LYS A 98 -23.84 -1.01 13.76
CA LYS A 98 -22.81 -2.05 13.94
C LYS A 98 -21.56 -1.86 13.07
N TYR A 99 -21.71 -1.35 11.85
CA TYR A 99 -20.57 -1.11 10.96
C TYR A 99 -19.77 0.12 11.41
N ILE A 100 -20.46 1.19 11.78
CA ILE A 100 -19.82 2.41 12.29
C ILE A 100 -19.09 2.14 13.59
N ILE A 101 -19.73 1.46 14.54
CA ILE A 101 -19.11 1.08 15.82
C ILE A 101 -17.87 0.23 15.58
N GLY A 102 -17.96 -0.77 14.69
CA GLY A 102 -16.80 -1.61 14.33
C GLY A 102 -15.67 -0.82 13.67
N VAL A 103 -15.96 0.12 12.77
CA VAL A 103 -14.95 0.97 12.13
C VAL A 103 -14.28 1.90 13.15
N LEU A 104 -15.04 2.51 14.07
CA LEU A 104 -14.51 3.36 15.13
C LEU A 104 -13.61 2.56 16.10
N PHE A 105 -14.03 1.34 16.44
CA PHE A 105 -13.20 0.44 17.24
C PHE A 105 -11.91 0.07 16.52
N CYS A 106 -11.97 -0.25 15.23
CA CYS A 106 -10.78 -0.53 14.43
C CYS A 106 -9.87 0.70 14.30
N LEU A 107 -10.43 1.90 14.19
CA LEU A 107 -9.66 3.15 14.17
C LEU A 107 -8.89 3.34 15.49
N ALA A 108 -9.56 3.18 16.64
CA ALA A 108 -8.92 3.28 17.95
C ALA A 108 -7.77 2.27 18.10
N LEU A 109 -8.01 1.02 17.70
CA LEU A 109 -7.00 -0.03 17.75
C LEU A 109 -5.83 0.23 16.78
N SER A 110 -6.13 0.75 15.59
CA SER A 110 -5.11 1.11 14.59
C SER A 110 -4.22 2.25 15.07
N LEU A 111 -4.80 3.27 15.70
CA LEU A 111 -4.05 4.37 16.32
C LEU A 111 -3.17 3.86 17.47
N TYR A 112 -3.71 3.01 18.34
CA TYR A 112 -2.95 2.38 19.43
C TYR A 112 -1.71 1.64 18.91
N TYR A 113 -1.88 0.76 17.91
CA TYR A 113 -0.75 0.03 17.33
C TYR A 113 0.20 0.94 16.55
N ALA A 114 -0.29 1.96 15.85
CA ALA A 114 0.54 2.89 15.10
C ALA A 114 1.44 3.73 16.03
N ILE A 115 0.92 4.18 17.17
CA ILE A 115 1.66 4.93 18.18
C ILE A 115 2.67 4.03 18.89
N ASN A 116 2.29 2.82 19.30
CA ASN A 116 3.22 1.89 19.96
C ASN A 116 4.37 1.43 19.04
N ARG A 117 4.20 1.53 17.72
CA ARG A 117 5.26 1.24 16.74
C ARG A 117 6.32 2.35 16.69
N ILE A 118 6.03 3.56 17.18
CA ILE A 118 6.96 4.71 17.14
C ILE A 118 8.28 4.38 17.84
N THR A 119 8.26 3.84 19.05
CA THR A 119 9.48 3.51 19.81
C THR A 119 10.39 2.55 19.05
N TYR A 120 9.80 1.56 18.35
CA TYR A 120 10.56 0.66 17.49
C TYR A 120 11.14 1.40 16.27
N LEU A 121 10.35 2.26 15.61
CA LEU A 121 10.79 3.03 14.45
C LEU A 121 11.91 4.01 14.80
N GLU A 122 11.82 4.70 15.92
CA GLU A 122 12.84 5.62 16.42
C GLU A 122 14.14 4.88 16.75
N SER A 123 14.04 3.70 17.37
CA SER A 123 15.20 2.86 17.63
C SER A 123 15.83 2.35 16.33
N TYR A 124 15.02 1.93 15.35
CA TYR A 124 15.50 1.29 14.13
C TYR A 124 16.02 2.28 13.09
N TYR A 125 15.40 3.45 12.97
CA TYR A 125 15.74 4.47 11.98
C TYR A 125 16.54 5.66 12.56
N SER A 126 16.82 5.66 13.86
CA SER A 126 17.56 6.75 14.53
C SER A 126 17.00 8.16 14.22
N SER A 127 15.70 8.26 13.98
CA SER A 127 14.98 9.48 13.59
C SER A 127 13.69 9.59 14.41
N ASN A 128 13.28 10.81 14.75
CA ASN A 128 12.09 11.06 15.56
C ASN A 128 10.79 10.91 14.73
N PHE A 129 9.75 10.34 15.32
CA PHE A 129 8.44 10.18 14.66
C PHE A 129 7.31 10.85 15.45
N SER A 130 6.69 11.88 14.85
CA SER A 130 5.54 12.56 15.48
C SER A 130 4.29 11.68 15.52
N TYR A 131 3.79 11.44 16.73
CA TYR A 131 2.51 10.75 16.97
C TYR A 131 1.30 11.50 16.39
N ILE A 132 1.34 12.85 16.34
CA ILE A 132 0.27 13.69 15.78
C ILE A 132 0.18 13.45 14.27
N ILE A 133 1.32 13.47 13.56
CA ILE A 133 1.35 13.27 12.11
C ILE A 133 0.89 11.85 11.77
N ILE A 134 1.40 10.83 12.49
CA ILE A 134 0.97 9.43 12.29
C ILE A 134 -0.53 9.29 12.50
N SER A 135 -1.05 9.85 13.60
CA SER A 135 -2.48 9.77 13.91
C SER A 135 -3.33 10.49 12.86
N GLY A 136 -2.88 11.66 12.38
CA GLY A 136 -3.54 12.41 11.31
C GLY A 136 -3.57 11.66 9.98
N ILE A 137 -2.48 10.98 9.61
CA ILE A 137 -2.42 10.16 8.39
C ILE A 137 -3.36 8.96 8.51
N VAL A 138 -3.31 8.23 9.62
CA VAL A 138 -4.21 7.08 9.88
C VAL A 138 -5.67 7.52 9.84
N PHE A 139 -6.01 8.63 10.50
CA PHE A 139 -7.36 9.19 10.45
C PHE A 139 -7.78 9.54 9.02
N THR A 140 -6.89 10.16 8.25
CA THR A 140 -7.15 10.51 6.84
C THR A 140 -7.43 9.27 5.99
N PHE A 141 -6.72 8.17 6.22
CA PHE A 141 -6.99 6.90 5.54
C PHE A 141 -8.41 6.40 5.82
N TYR A 142 -8.84 6.38 7.09
CA TYR A 142 -10.20 5.98 7.47
C TYR A 142 -11.25 6.92 6.87
N LEU A 143 -11.00 8.22 6.90
CA LEU A 143 -11.89 9.23 6.32
C LEU A 143 -12.05 9.03 4.81
N LEU A 144 -10.95 8.90 4.07
CA LEU A 144 -10.98 8.68 2.62
C LEU A 144 -11.72 7.39 2.27
N MET A 145 -11.44 6.29 2.96
CA MET A 145 -12.13 5.02 2.72
C MET A 145 -13.60 5.07 3.10
N TYR A 146 -13.98 5.77 4.16
CA TYR A 146 -15.38 6.04 4.48
C TYR A 146 -16.07 6.84 3.38
N LEU A 147 -15.43 7.88 2.83
CA LEU A 147 -15.96 8.66 1.71
C LEU A 147 -16.12 7.82 0.43
N VAL A 148 -15.24 6.85 0.19
CA VAL A 148 -15.44 5.82 -0.85
C VAL A 148 -16.67 4.98 -0.55
N SER A 149 -16.81 4.49 0.68
CA SER A 149 -17.95 3.67 1.09
C SER A 149 -19.30 4.34 0.90
N VAL A 150 -19.38 5.66 1.12
CA VAL A 150 -20.62 6.43 0.95
C VAL A 150 -20.77 7.04 -0.46
N ASN A 151 -19.97 6.59 -1.43
CA ASN A 151 -19.98 7.08 -2.82
C ASN A 151 -19.67 8.58 -3.02
N LYS A 152 -19.17 9.29 -2.01
CA LYS A 152 -18.84 10.73 -2.14
C LYS A 152 -17.63 11.00 -3.04
N LEU A 153 -16.80 9.99 -3.29
CA LEU A 153 -15.64 10.10 -4.18
C LEU A 153 -15.90 9.54 -5.60
N ASN A 154 -17.16 9.45 -6.04
CA ASN A 154 -17.48 8.86 -7.36
C ASN A 154 -16.86 9.61 -8.55
N PHE A 155 -16.50 10.89 -8.41
CA PHE A 155 -15.80 11.66 -9.45
C PHE A 155 -14.40 11.10 -9.79
N LEU A 156 -13.78 10.36 -8.87
CA LEU A 156 -12.53 9.64 -9.08
C LEU A 156 -12.75 8.24 -9.70
N ASN A 157 -13.97 7.84 -10.06
CA ASN A 157 -14.24 6.51 -10.58
C ASN A 157 -13.89 6.39 -12.09
N LYS A 158 -12.61 6.52 -12.42
CA LYS A 158 -12.12 6.48 -13.81
C LYS A 158 -11.35 5.20 -14.09
N GLU A 159 -11.63 4.57 -15.22
CA GLU A 159 -11.00 3.31 -15.65
C GLU A 159 -9.47 3.41 -15.79
N PHE A 160 -8.95 4.62 -16.01
CA PHE A 160 -7.52 4.90 -15.99
C PHE A 160 -6.84 4.48 -14.68
N PHE A 161 -7.48 4.70 -13.52
CA PHE A 161 -6.88 4.37 -12.23
C PHE A 161 -6.75 2.87 -11.99
N LEU A 162 -7.54 2.05 -12.68
CA LEU A 162 -7.35 0.60 -12.70
C LEU A 162 -5.96 0.22 -13.24
N LYS A 163 -5.48 0.92 -14.28
CA LYS A 163 -4.15 0.66 -14.85
C LYS A 163 -3.06 0.94 -13.83
N LEU A 164 -3.24 1.96 -13.00
CA LEU A 164 -2.30 2.29 -11.91
C LEU A 164 -2.32 1.24 -10.80
N GLY A 165 -3.50 0.82 -10.36
CA GLY A 165 -3.64 -0.19 -9.30
C GLY A 165 -3.03 -1.54 -9.66
N ILE A 166 -3.13 -1.98 -10.93
CA ILE A 166 -2.53 -3.23 -11.39
C ILE A 166 -1.00 -3.21 -11.25
N LEU A 167 -0.34 -2.08 -11.49
CA LEU A 167 1.11 -1.96 -11.40
C LEU A 167 1.64 -2.08 -9.97
N THR A 168 0.79 -1.91 -8.97
CA THR A 168 1.21 -1.96 -7.56
C THR A 168 1.70 -3.34 -7.12
N TYR A 169 1.16 -4.42 -7.72
CA TYR A 169 1.57 -5.78 -7.38
C TYR A 169 3.00 -6.08 -7.83
N SER A 170 3.28 -5.90 -9.13
CA SER A 170 4.62 -6.08 -9.67
C SER A 170 5.63 -5.13 -9.02
N LEU A 171 5.23 -3.88 -8.74
CA LEU A 171 6.09 -2.89 -8.11
C LEU A 171 6.51 -3.32 -6.69
N TYR A 172 5.59 -3.87 -5.91
CA TYR A 172 5.89 -4.36 -4.56
C TYR A 172 6.99 -5.44 -4.57
N LEU A 173 6.98 -6.33 -5.57
CA LEU A 173 7.97 -7.40 -5.69
C LEU A 173 9.37 -6.90 -6.07
N VAL A 174 9.47 -5.86 -6.91
CA VAL A 174 10.76 -5.45 -7.48
C VAL A 174 11.43 -4.29 -6.74
N HIS A 175 10.65 -3.37 -6.16
CA HIS A 175 11.18 -2.07 -5.71
C HIS A 175 12.21 -2.16 -4.58
N GLN A 176 12.12 -3.14 -3.67
CA GLN A 176 13.04 -3.18 -2.53
C GLN A 176 14.39 -3.78 -2.91
N VAL A 177 14.41 -5.05 -3.35
CA VAL A 177 15.66 -5.78 -3.58
C VAL A 177 16.40 -5.25 -4.81
N VAL A 178 15.74 -5.21 -5.97
CA VAL A 178 16.36 -4.78 -7.23
C VAL A 178 16.74 -3.31 -7.15
N GLY A 179 15.85 -2.50 -6.59
CA GLY A 179 16.06 -1.07 -6.37
C GLY A 179 17.32 -0.74 -5.58
N ILE A 180 17.51 -1.37 -4.43
CA ILE A 180 18.66 -1.13 -3.56
C ILE A 180 19.96 -1.62 -4.22
N ILE A 181 19.93 -2.76 -4.92
CA ILE A 181 21.10 -3.26 -5.67
C ILE A 181 21.54 -2.24 -6.72
N MET A 182 20.59 -1.69 -7.49
CA MET A 182 20.88 -0.69 -8.52
C MET A 182 21.40 0.62 -7.91
N LEU A 183 20.77 1.12 -6.83
CA LEU A 183 21.23 2.30 -6.11
C LEU A 183 22.69 2.14 -5.65
N ASN A 184 23.02 0.99 -5.03
CA ASN A 184 24.36 0.74 -4.54
C ASN A 184 25.42 0.61 -5.64
N SER A 185 25.03 0.13 -6.82
CA SER A 185 25.94 -0.08 -7.94
C SER A 185 26.23 1.21 -8.72
N LEU A 186 25.30 2.16 -8.73
CA LEU A 186 25.35 3.36 -9.58
C LEU A 186 25.59 4.66 -8.80
N LYS A 187 25.55 4.64 -7.46
CA LYS A 187 25.70 5.82 -6.60
C LYS A 187 26.95 6.66 -6.84
N ASP A 188 28.07 6.03 -7.21
CA ASP A 188 29.35 6.72 -7.37
C ASP A 188 29.55 7.29 -8.79
N TYR A 189 28.63 7.01 -9.72
CA TYR A 189 28.73 7.39 -11.13
C TYR A 189 27.77 8.51 -11.56
N MET A 190 26.80 8.86 -10.73
CA MET A 190 25.71 9.78 -11.09
C MET A 190 25.35 10.71 -9.93
N ASP A 191 24.82 11.89 -10.26
CA ASP A 191 24.19 12.74 -9.26
C ASP A 191 23.05 11.98 -8.55
N LYS A 192 22.93 12.20 -7.24
CA LYS A 192 21.96 11.50 -6.40
C LYS A 192 20.52 11.68 -6.89
N ASN A 193 20.12 12.91 -7.17
CA ASN A 193 18.73 13.22 -7.53
C ASN A 193 18.38 12.60 -8.88
N LEU A 194 19.31 12.65 -9.83
CA LEU A 194 19.18 12.01 -11.13
C LEU A 194 19.09 10.48 -11.00
N LEU A 195 19.95 9.88 -10.17
CA LEU A 195 19.95 8.44 -9.91
C LEU A 195 18.63 7.97 -9.28
N LEU A 196 18.12 8.71 -8.29
CA LEU A 196 16.83 8.41 -7.65
C LEU A 196 15.68 8.47 -8.65
N LEU A 197 15.60 9.53 -9.45
CA LEU A 197 14.58 9.67 -10.48
C LEU A 197 14.65 8.50 -11.47
N LEU A 198 15.84 8.18 -11.95
CA LEU A 198 16.07 7.09 -12.90
C LEU A 198 15.64 5.74 -12.33
N ILE A 199 16.00 5.44 -11.08
CA ILE A 199 15.64 4.17 -10.44
C ILE A 199 14.14 4.08 -10.19
N ILE A 200 13.48 5.14 -9.73
CA ILE A 200 12.02 5.16 -9.58
C ILE A 200 11.35 4.91 -10.93
N THR A 201 11.72 5.65 -11.97
CA THR A 201 11.17 5.47 -13.33
C THR A 201 11.41 4.06 -13.85
N LEU A 202 12.63 3.53 -13.65
CA LEU A 202 12.97 2.18 -14.07
C LEU A 202 12.16 1.12 -13.31
N MET A 203 11.94 1.26 -12.01
CA MET A 203 11.11 0.32 -11.25
C MET A 203 9.66 0.31 -11.74
N PHE A 204 9.10 1.48 -12.09
CA PHE A 204 7.78 1.54 -12.71
C PHE A 204 7.76 0.87 -14.09
N LEU A 205 8.82 1.05 -14.89
CA LEU A 205 8.95 0.41 -16.19
C LEU A 205 9.07 -1.12 -16.07
N VAL A 206 9.94 -1.61 -15.18
CA VAL A 206 10.12 -3.04 -14.90
C VAL A 206 8.82 -3.63 -14.36
N SER A 207 8.16 -2.97 -13.41
CA SER A 207 6.85 -3.36 -12.90
C SER A 207 5.82 -3.49 -14.03
N TYR A 208 5.79 -2.52 -14.96
CA TYR A 208 4.93 -2.57 -16.12
C TYR A 208 5.22 -3.76 -17.04
N LEU A 209 6.50 -4.03 -17.32
CA LEU A 209 6.91 -5.16 -18.15
C LEU A 209 6.61 -6.50 -17.48
N VAL A 210 6.87 -6.65 -16.18
CA VAL A 210 6.56 -7.87 -15.41
C VAL A 210 5.05 -8.13 -15.42
N ASN A 211 4.23 -7.10 -15.21
CA ASN A 211 2.78 -7.23 -15.29
C ASN A 211 2.32 -7.68 -16.69
N LEU A 212 2.89 -7.12 -17.76
CA LEU A 212 2.52 -7.47 -19.14
C LEU A 212 2.98 -8.87 -19.55
N LEU A 213 4.24 -9.21 -19.26
CA LEU A 213 4.91 -10.41 -19.76
C LEU A 213 4.68 -11.64 -18.87
N VAL A 214 4.50 -11.44 -17.57
CA VAL A 214 4.40 -12.52 -16.58
C VAL A 214 3.01 -12.57 -15.95
N GLU A 215 2.59 -11.50 -15.27
CA GLU A 215 1.37 -11.56 -14.45
C GLU A 215 0.10 -11.76 -15.27
N LYS A 216 -0.09 -11.02 -16.37
CA LYS A 216 -1.28 -11.13 -17.22
C LYS A 216 -1.41 -12.52 -17.85
N PRO A 217 -0.36 -13.09 -18.52
CA PRO A 217 -0.46 -14.45 -19.06
C PRO A 217 -0.70 -15.50 -17.99
N LEU A 218 -0.02 -15.40 -16.85
CA LEU A 218 -0.12 -16.37 -15.77
C LEU A 218 -1.51 -16.32 -15.12
N SER A 219 -2.03 -15.12 -14.82
CA SER A 219 -3.36 -14.94 -14.24
C SER A 219 -4.45 -15.51 -15.14
N LYS A 220 -4.33 -15.34 -16.46
CA LYS A 220 -5.26 -15.93 -17.43
C LYS A 220 -5.19 -17.47 -17.41
N LYS A 221 -3.98 -18.06 -17.42
CA LYS A 221 -3.80 -19.52 -17.33
C LYS A 221 -4.32 -20.10 -16.02
N MET A 222 -4.05 -19.44 -14.89
CA MET A 222 -4.51 -19.87 -13.57
C MET A 222 -6.03 -19.83 -13.47
N LYS A 223 -6.67 -18.77 -13.96
CA LYS A 223 -8.13 -18.65 -13.96
C LYS A 223 -8.77 -19.79 -14.76
N LEU A 224 -8.25 -20.09 -15.95
CA LEU A 224 -8.75 -21.21 -16.76
C LEU A 224 -8.61 -22.56 -16.04
N LYS A 225 -7.49 -22.83 -15.38
CA LYS A 225 -7.30 -24.05 -14.58
C LYS A 225 -8.27 -24.13 -13.39
N LEU A 226 -8.45 -23.02 -12.67
CA LEU A 226 -9.40 -22.93 -11.56
C LEU A 226 -10.84 -23.18 -12.01
N ASP A 227 -11.24 -22.58 -13.14
CA ASP A 227 -12.58 -22.77 -13.71
C ASP A 227 -12.83 -24.25 -14.09
N ILE A 228 -11.81 -24.95 -14.60
CA ILE A 228 -11.87 -26.40 -14.88
C ILE A 228 -12.01 -27.20 -13.58
N ILE A 229 -11.19 -26.92 -12.56
CA ILE A 229 -11.20 -27.65 -11.28
C ILE A 229 -12.55 -27.47 -10.57
N ILE A 230 -13.10 -26.25 -10.56
CA ILE A 230 -14.38 -25.96 -9.93
C ILE A 230 -15.52 -26.67 -10.67
N LYS A 231 -15.51 -26.64 -12.01
CA LYS A 231 -16.51 -27.35 -12.82
C LYS A 231 -16.46 -28.87 -12.69
N ASN A 232 -15.28 -29.45 -12.45
CA ASN A 232 -15.13 -30.90 -12.26
C ASN A 232 -15.48 -31.37 -10.82
N LYS A 233 -15.73 -30.45 -9.89
CA LYS A 233 -16.15 -30.74 -8.50
C LYS A 233 -17.64 -30.50 -8.23
N LEU A 234 -18.36 -29.96 -9.21
CA LEU A 234 -19.82 -29.74 -9.21
C LEU A 234 -20.48 -30.73 -10.15
#